data_AF-K3ZIU1-F1
#
_entry.id   AF-K3ZIU1-F1
#
_cell.length_a   1.000
_cell.length_b   1.000
_cell.length_c   1.000
_cell.angle_alpha   90.00
_cell.angle_beta   90.00
_cell.angle_gamma   90.00
#
_symmetry.space_group_name_H-M   'P 1'
#
loop_
_entity.id
_entity.type
_entity.pdbx_description
1 polymer ?
#
loop_
_entity_poly.entity_id
_entity_poly.type
_entity_poly.pdbx_seq_one_letter_code
_entity_poly.pdbx_strand_id
1 'polypeptide(L)'
;MGILEQMKALSAEGQPQVQITRDGSNCSASQIMVSPSLEGDISHCVETMGSQVQLPEDILHQIHALMPLRDAAQAACVSRGFLRSWRCFPNLIISVGSLGINENTSNDDEIKRDFICRVDHIMQNHSSMGVKRFVMETYPCSNLQPSYVDRWLQCAITPGIKEIYLSVFSCGIKYNFPGLLLFSREIRSSIQTFVLGDCSFHCAAQVGYMSSLTNLELHSVHITGEELYGFLSNSCAVEQLRLTNCNDIICLKIPCLLQKLDILHLVGCSKLEMIDSNAPNLSTFFFAGRPIHILLGEALQVRKISFFRDFSPDALYYASTKFPFIAPNLQTLVLSTSDESTINLRGTFISSDSQYTKGVWQIHPAQVLGDSGLYIKVFPRL
;
A
#
# COMPACT_ATOMS: atom_id res chain seq x y z
N MET A 1 32.37 0.53 -3.95
CA MET A 1 31.99 0.85 -5.34
C MET A 1 30.50 1.17 -5.36
N GLY A 2 30.08 2.15 -6.16
CA GLY A 2 28.67 2.52 -6.28
C GLY A 2 27.86 1.46 -7.04
N ILE A 3 26.56 1.37 -6.76
CA ILE A 3 25.62 0.46 -7.43
C ILE A 3 25.64 0.66 -8.96
N LEU A 4 25.85 1.89 -9.44
CA LEU A 4 26.04 2.22 -10.86
C LEU A 4 27.22 1.46 -11.52
N GLU A 5 28.32 1.22 -10.80
CA GLU A 5 29.47 0.46 -11.34
C GLU A 5 29.18 -1.03 -11.42
N GLN A 6 28.43 -1.58 -10.44
CA GLN A 6 27.97 -2.97 -10.46
C GLN A 6 26.95 -3.21 -11.59
N MET A 7 26.08 -2.24 -11.86
CA MET A 7 25.09 -2.31 -12.94
C MET A 7 25.73 -2.15 -14.34
N LYS A 8 26.77 -1.34 -14.49
CA LYS A 8 27.54 -1.24 -15.76
C LYS A 8 28.21 -2.56 -16.13
N ALA A 9 28.75 -3.29 -15.16
CA ALA A 9 29.42 -4.58 -15.39
C ALA A 9 28.50 -5.63 -16.05
N LEU A 10 27.19 -5.56 -15.80
CA LEU A 10 26.20 -6.46 -16.40
C LEU A 10 25.91 -6.19 -17.89
N SER A 11 26.40 -5.07 -18.45
CA SER A 11 26.16 -4.69 -19.85
C SER A 11 27.23 -5.18 -20.84
N ALA A 12 28.31 -5.83 -20.36
CA ALA A 12 29.51 -6.07 -21.15
C ALA A 12 29.64 -7.48 -21.77
N GLU A 13 28.77 -8.44 -21.42
CA GLU A 13 28.79 -9.79 -22.03
C GLU A 13 27.86 -9.85 -23.26
N GLY A 14 28.44 -10.12 -24.42
CA GLY A 14 27.84 -9.77 -25.72
C GLY A 14 26.69 -10.65 -26.22
N GLN A 15 25.89 -10.08 -27.12
CA GLN A 15 24.95 -10.83 -27.96
C GLN A 15 25.70 -11.60 -29.06
N PRO A 16 25.42 -12.89 -29.29
CA PRO A 16 25.81 -13.55 -30.54
C PRO A 16 24.89 -13.09 -31.68
N GLN A 17 25.47 -12.55 -32.75
CA GLN A 17 24.72 -12.27 -33.99
C GLN A 17 24.30 -13.59 -34.64
N VAL A 18 22.99 -13.79 -34.84
CA VAL A 18 22.45 -14.88 -35.65
C VAL A 18 22.09 -14.33 -37.02
N GLN A 19 22.94 -14.60 -38.02
CA GLN A 19 22.55 -14.45 -39.42
C GLN A 19 21.65 -15.61 -39.84
N ILE A 20 20.53 -15.30 -40.48
CA ILE A 20 19.59 -16.28 -41.02
C ILE A 20 19.85 -16.44 -42.52
N THR A 21 20.28 -17.63 -42.93
CA THR A 21 20.20 -18.09 -44.32
C THR A 21 19.61 -19.50 -44.36
N ARG A 22 18.58 -19.67 -45.19
CA ARG A 22 18.01 -20.97 -45.56
C ARG A 22 18.71 -21.46 -46.83
N ASP A 23 19.19 -22.70 -46.85
CA ASP A 23 18.50 -23.84 -47.50
C ASP A 23 19.41 -25.07 -47.61
N GLY A 24 18.79 -26.26 -47.71
CA GLY A 24 19.35 -27.36 -48.52
C GLY A 24 19.89 -28.63 -47.83
N SER A 25 19.10 -29.70 -47.97
CA SER A 25 19.56 -31.06 -48.33
C SER A 25 20.12 -32.04 -47.28
N ASN A 26 19.28 -33.02 -46.94
CA ASN A 26 19.50 -34.48 -47.00
C ASN A 26 20.77 -35.18 -46.45
N CYS A 27 20.47 -36.08 -45.50
CA CYS A 27 20.82 -37.52 -45.51
C CYS A 27 22.19 -38.04 -45.01
N SER A 28 22.02 -39.16 -44.29
CA SER A 28 22.94 -40.30 -44.11
C SER A 28 23.76 -40.36 -42.82
N ALA A 29 23.92 -41.60 -42.37
CA ALA A 29 24.46 -42.00 -41.07
C ALA A 29 25.85 -42.64 -41.21
N SER A 30 26.34 -43.20 -40.10
CA SER A 30 27.65 -43.86 -39.90
C SER A 30 28.83 -42.88 -39.78
N GLN A 31 29.87 -43.14 -38.98
CA GLN A 31 30.32 -44.43 -38.44
C GLN A 31 30.97 -44.27 -37.05
N ILE A 32 30.89 -45.32 -36.23
CA ILE A 32 31.69 -45.43 -34.98
C ILE A 32 33.10 -45.87 -35.37
N MET A 33 34.13 -45.20 -34.84
CA MET A 33 35.47 -45.78 -34.73
C MET A 33 36.11 -45.38 -33.40
N VAL A 34 36.36 -46.39 -32.57
CA VAL A 34 37.15 -46.31 -31.34
C VAL A 34 38.45 -47.07 -31.60
N SER A 35 39.60 -46.47 -31.34
CA SER A 35 40.88 -47.15 -31.05
C SER A 35 41.93 -46.16 -30.50
N PRO A 36 42.95 -46.61 -29.74
CA PRO A 36 43.40 -45.86 -28.55
C PRO A 36 44.92 -45.62 -28.51
N SER A 37 45.47 -45.43 -27.29
CA SER A 37 46.89 -45.36 -26.88
C SER A 37 47.57 -43.98 -27.02
N LEU A 38 48.43 -43.51 -26.10
CA LEU A 38 48.96 -44.03 -24.81
C LEU A 38 49.32 -42.83 -23.88
N GLU A 39 49.63 -43.14 -22.60
CA GLU A 39 50.42 -42.38 -21.59
C GLU A 39 50.79 -40.89 -21.84
N GLY A 40 50.69 -39.96 -20.88
CA GLY A 40 50.31 -40.05 -19.46
C GLY A 40 51.07 -38.98 -18.65
N ASP A 41 50.42 -38.30 -17.71
CA ASP A 41 51.10 -37.75 -16.53
C ASP A 41 50.11 -37.31 -15.45
N ILE A 42 50.48 -37.51 -14.18
CA ILE A 42 49.60 -37.35 -13.02
C ILE A 42 49.91 -36.02 -12.33
N SER A 43 49.14 -34.96 -12.62
CA SER A 43 49.14 -33.74 -11.81
C SER A 43 47.94 -33.73 -10.85
N HIS A 44 48.19 -34.11 -9.60
CA HIS A 44 47.23 -33.96 -8.50
C HIS A 44 47.05 -32.48 -8.12
N CYS A 45 46.23 -31.75 -8.87
CA CYS A 45 45.55 -30.58 -8.35
C CYS A 45 44.19 -31.03 -7.80
N VAL A 46 44.15 -31.36 -6.50
CA VAL A 46 42.87 -31.47 -5.79
C VAL A 46 42.32 -30.07 -5.60
N GLU A 47 41.69 -29.55 -6.65
CA GLU A 47 40.66 -28.55 -6.47
C GLU A 47 39.57 -29.20 -5.63
N THR A 48 39.50 -28.80 -4.35
CA THR A 48 38.32 -29.04 -3.54
C THR A 48 37.20 -28.20 -4.13
N MET A 49 36.60 -28.70 -5.22
CA MET A 49 35.32 -28.27 -5.76
C MET A 49 34.31 -28.39 -4.63
N GLY A 50 34.18 -27.32 -3.84
CA GLY A 50 33.17 -27.19 -2.81
C GLY A 50 31.84 -27.44 -3.48
N SER A 51 31.21 -28.56 -3.14
CA SER A 51 30.01 -29.05 -3.82
C SER A 51 29.04 -27.90 -3.97
N GLN A 52 28.86 -27.43 -5.20
CA GLN A 52 28.00 -26.30 -5.47
C GLN A 52 26.59 -26.80 -5.18
N VAL A 53 26.04 -26.43 -4.02
CA VAL A 53 24.74 -26.92 -3.56
C VAL A 53 23.69 -26.33 -4.50
N GLN A 54 23.39 -27.07 -5.56
CA GLN A 54 22.37 -26.73 -6.54
C GLN A 54 21.01 -26.96 -5.90
N LEU A 55 20.57 -25.93 -5.16
CA LEU A 55 19.21 -25.81 -4.69
C LEU A 55 18.25 -25.86 -5.90
N PRO A 56 17.17 -26.65 -5.83
CA PRO A 56 16.09 -26.63 -6.80
C PRO A 56 15.59 -25.20 -7.09
N GLU A 57 15.24 -24.93 -8.36
CA GLU A 57 14.93 -23.58 -8.85
C GLU A 57 13.67 -22.99 -8.14
N ASP A 58 12.72 -23.84 -7.75
CA ASP A 58 11.54 -23.48 -6.94
C ASP A 58 11.91 -23.05 -5.50
N ILE A 59 12.83 -23.76 -4.84
CA ILE A 59 13.33 -23.38 -3.50
C ILE A 59 14.13 -22.09 -3.60
N LEU A 60 14.94 -21.92 -4.65
CA LEU A 60 15.68 -20.69 -4.92
C LEU A 60 14.72 -19.50 -5.11
N HIS A 61 13.64 -19.67 -5.88
CA HIS A 61 12.60 -18.64 -6.05
C HIS A 61 11.92 -18.28 -4.73
N GLN A 62 11.60 -19.26 -3.88
CA GLN A 62 10.99 -19.01 -2.57
C GLN A 62 11.93 -18.23 -1.63
N ILE A 63 13.20 -18.65 -1.52
CA ILE A 63 14.21 -17.96 -0.72
C ILE A 63 14.39 -16.52 -1.22
N HIS A 64 14.48 -16.34 -2.54
CA HIS A 64 14.69 -15.02 -3.14
C HIS A 64 13.50 -14.08 -2.89
N ALA A 65 12.27 -14.57 -3.06
CA ALA A 65 11.03 -13.80 -2.87
C ALA A 65 10.86 -13.24 -1.44
N LEU A 66 11.58 -13.80 -0.44
CA LEU A 66 11.59 -13.34 0.95
C LEU A 66 12.69 -12.31 1.24
N MET A 67 13.65 -12.10 0.32
CA MET A 67 14.72 -11.10 0.50
C MET A 67 14.19 -9.66 0.34
N PRO A 68 14.77 -8.68 1.05
CA PRO A 68 14.64 -7.27 0.71
C PRO A 68 15.10 -7.00 -0.75
N LEU A 69 14.51 -6.00 -1.41
CA LEU A 69 14.77 -5.69 -2.82
C LEU A 69 16.27 -5.55 -3.14
N ARG A 70 17.02 -4.90 -2.25
CA ARG A 70 18.47 -4.68 -2.40
C ARG A 70 19.27 -5.98 -2.31
N ASP A 71 18.92 -6.85 -1.36
CA ASP A 71 19.65 -8.09 -1.11
C ASP A 71 19.36 -9.10 -2.24
N ALA A 72 18.12 -9.12 -2.73
CA ALA A 72 17.73 -9.83 -3.95
C ALA A 72 18.53 -9.35 -5.18
N ALA A 73 18.64 -8.04 -5.39
CA ALA A 73 19.47 -7.48 -6.47
C ALA A 73 20.96 -7.89 -6.32
N GLN A 74 21.49 -7.92 -5.10
CA GLN A 74 22.87 -8.37 -4.85
C GLN A 74 23.06 -9.87 -5.09
N ALA A 75 22.10 -10.70 -4.69
CA ALA A 75 22.10 -12.14 -4.98
C ALA A 75 22.07 -12.41 -6.49
N ALA A 76 21.31 -11.60 -7.25
CA ALA A 76 21.26 -11.66 -8.70
C ALA A 76 22.60 -11.32 -9.38
N CYS A 77 23.42 -10.44 -8.80
CA CYS A 77 24.76 -10.12 -9.32
C CYS A 77 25.76 -11.28 -9.19
N VAL A 78 25.55 -12.24 -8.29
CA VAL A 78 26.51 -13.33 -8.00
C VAL A 78 26.04 -14.73 -8.43
N SER A 79 24.80 -14.87 -8.90
CA SER A 79 24.23 -16.16 -9.32
C SER A 79 23.29 -16.03 -10.50
N ARG A 80 23.51 -16.84 -11.54
CA ARG A 80 22.61 -16.93 -12.70
C ARG A 80 21.20 -17.41 -12.32
N GLY A 81 21.06 -18.20 -11.24
CA GLY A 81 19.74 -18.62 -10.71
C GLY A 81 18.99 -17.45 -10.09
N PHE A 82 19.63 -16.70 -9.19
CA PHE A 82 19.03 -15.49 -8.63
C PHE A 82 18.78 -14.41 -9.70
N LEU A 83 19.63 -14.28 -10.71
CA LEU A 83 19.42 -13.37 -11.84
C LEU A 83 18.15 -13.71 -12.66
N ARG A 84 17.89 -15.00 -12.91
CA ARG A 84 16.62 -15.43 -13.52
C ARG A 84 15.44 -15.08 -12.63
N SER A 85 15.54 -15.39 -11.34
CA SER A 85 14.49 -15.09 -10.37
C SER A 85 14.24 -13.58 -10.18
N TRP A 86 15.26 -12.74 -10.35
CA TRP A 86 15.17 -11.28 -10.24
C TRP A 86 14.31 -10.68 -11.34
N ARG A 87 14.38 -11.22 -12.56
CA ARG A 87 13.54 -10.79 -13.68
C ARG A 87 12.05 -11.03 -13.45
N CYS A 88 11.68 -11.87 -12.48
CA CYS A 88 10.28 -12.15 -12.10
C CYS A 88 10.05 -11.82 -10.61
N PHE A 89 10.82 -10.90 -10.04
CA PHE A 89 10.80 -10.64 -8.60
C PHE A 89 9.41 -10.17 -8.14
N PRO A 90 8.79 -10.83 -7.14
CA PRO A 90 7.39 -10.59 -6.80
C PRO A 90 7.15 -9.37 -5.92
N ASN A 91 8.19 -8.78 -5.30
CA ASN A 91 8.06 -7.76 -4.26
C ASN A 91 8.89 -6.51 -4.58
N LEU A 92 8.34 -5.61 -5.41
CA LEU A 92 9.01 -4.40 -5.86
C LEU A 92 8.73 -3.25 -4.87
N ILE A 93 9.62 -3.04 -3.89
CA ILE A 93 9.54 -1.95 -2.91
C ILE A 93 10.54 -0.84 -3.30
N ILE A 94 10.03 0.26 -3.84
CA ILE A 94 10.80 1.32 -4.49
C ILE A 94 10.67 2.63 -3.70
N SER A 95 11.73 3.00 -3.01
CA SER A 95 11.90 4.30 -2.36
C SER A 95 13.38 4.71 -2.42
N VAL A 96 13.70 5.97 -2.12
CA VAL A 96 15.09 6.46 -2.10
C VAL A 96 15.94 5.64 -1.13
N GLY A 97 15.38 5.29 0.03
CA GLY A 97 15.99 4.38 1.01
C GLY A 97 16.15 2.93 0.51
N SER A 98 15.15 2.33 -0.12
CA SER A 98 15.24 0.93 -0.58
C SER A 98 16.24 0.75 -1.73
N LEU A 99 16.40 1.78 -2.56
CA LEU A 99 17.41 1.84 -3.63
C LEU A 99 18.82 2.14 -3.11
N GLY A 100 18.97 2.50 -1.83
CA GLY A 100 20.26 2.86 -1.22
C GLY A 100 20.87 4.13 -1.83
N ILE A 101 20.04 5.13 -2.11
CA ILE A 101 20.45 6.46 -2.54
C ILE A 101 20.73 7.31 -1.30
N ASN A 102 21.81 8.09 -1.29
CA ASN A 102 22.21 8.86 -0.10
C ASN A 102 21.66 10.29 -0.15
N GLU A 103 20.62 10.55 0.64
CA GLU A 103 19.98 11.86 0.75
C GLU A 103 20.91 12.93 1.34
N ASN A 104 21.87 12.55 2.19
CA ASN A 104 22.68 13.51 2.95
C ASN A 104 23.87 14.12 2.20
N THR A 105 24.19 13.64 0.99
CA THR A 105 25.42 14.03 0.26
C THR A 105 25.18 14.56 -1.15
N SER A 106 23.92 14.61 -1.60
CA SER A 106 23.56 14.98 -2.96
C SER A 106 22.47 16.04 -2.96
N ASN A 107 22.48 16.92 -3.96
CA ASN A 107 21.39 17.86 -4.17
C ASN A 107 20.13 17.14 -4.68
N ASP A 108 18.94 17.71 -4.48
CA ASP A 108 17.64 17.12 -4.83
C ASP A 108 17.58 16.62 -6.28
N ASP A 109 18.15 17.37 -7.23
CA ASP A 109 18.20 17.00 -8.64
C ASP A 109 19.09 15.76 -8.92
N GLU A 110 20.15 15.56 -8.14
CA GLU A 110 21.00 14.36 -8.25
C GLU A 110 20.29 13.13 -7.68
N ILE A 111 19.67 13.27 -6.50
CA ILE A 111 18.85 12.23 -5.85
C ILE A 111 17.74 11.80 -6.82
N LYS A 112 17.01 12.76 -7.38
CA LYS A 112 15.95 12.55 -8.37
C LYS A 112 16.45 11.86 -9.64
N ARG A 113 17.62 12.27 -10.17
CA ARG A 113 18.20 11.64 -11.36
C ARG A 113 18.65 10.20 -11.08
N ASP A 114 19.30 9.94 -9.95
CA ASP A 114 19.73 8.59 -9.57
C ASP A 114 18.52 7.67 -9.29
N PHE A 115 17.47 8.21 -8.65
CA PHE A 115 16.18 7.53 -8.48
C PHE A 115 15.58 7.13 -9.83
N ILE A 116 15.38 8.07 -10.74
CA ILE A 116 14.84 7.80 -12.09
C ILE A 116 15.68 6.73 -12.80
N CYS A 117 17.00 6.88 -12.85
CA CYS A 117 17.89 5.94 -13.54
C CYS A 117 17.82 4.52 -12.96
N ARG A 118 17.76 4.37 -11.63
CA ARG A 118 17.68 3.07 -10.97
C ARG A 118 16.32 2.41 -11.16
N VAL A 119 15.23 3.16 -11.01
CA VAL A 119 13.87 2.63 -11.22
C VAL A 119 13.67 2.25 -12.68
N ASP A 120 14.09 3.08 -13.64
CA ASP A 120 14.05 2.71 -15.06
C ASP A 120 14.83 1.44 -15.35
N HIS A 121 16.03 1.27 -14.79
CA HIS A 121 16.82 0.05 -15.01
C HIS A 121 16.16 -1.20 -14.39
N ILE A 122 15.57 -1.09 -13.19
CA ILE A 122 14.83 -2.20 -12.56
C ILE A 122 13.64 -2.59 -13.45
N MET A 123 12.83 -1.61 -13.88
CA MET A 123 11.65 -1.87 -14.70
C MET A 123 12.00 -2.43 -16.09
N GLN A 124 13.05 -1.91 -16.74
CA GLN A 124 13.50 -2.40 -18.06
C GLN A 124 14.04 -3.83 -18.02
N ASN A 125 14.58 -4.28 -16.89
CA ASN A 125 15.09 -5.65 -16.71
C ASN A 125 14.06 -6.61 -16.10
N HIS A 126 12.92 -6.09 -15.65
CA HIS A 126 11.82 -6.92 -15.15
C HIS A 126 10.99 -7.46 -16.32
N SER A 127 10.57 -8.72 -16.22
CA SER A 127 9.78 -9.42 -17.24
C SER A 127 8.35 -8.91 -17.38
N SER A 128 7.93 -7.95 -16.54
CA SER A 128 6.54 -7.52 -16.40
C SER A 128 5.58 -8.70 -16.11
N MET A 129 6.08 -9.70 -15.35
CA MET A 129 5.31 -10.85 -14.90
C MET A 129 5.69 -11.21 -13.46
N GLY A 130 4.74 -11.74 -12.70
CA GLY A 130 4.99 -12.30 -11.37
C GLY A 130 4.96 -11.30 -10.22
N VAL A 131 4.88 -9.99 -10.47
CA VAL A 131 4.74 -8.95 -9.43
C VAL A 131 3.49 -9.24 -8.58
N LYS A 132 3.66 -9.37 -7.27
CA LYS A 132 2.60 -9.59 -6.28
C LYS A 132 2.38 -8.38 -5.39
N ARG A 133 3.46 -7.70 -5.02
CA ARG A 133 3.45 -6.48 -4.25
C ARG A 133 4.29 -5.42 -4.96
N PHE A 134 3.70 -4.26 -5.16
CA PHE A 134 4.36 -3.07 -5.66
C PHE A 134 4.15 -1.93 -4.67
N VAL A 135 5.25 -1.34 -4.19
CA VAL A 135 5.27 -0.17 -3.33
C VAL A 135 6.17 0.86 -4.01
N MET A 136 5.67 2.07 -4.22
CA MET A 136 6.45 3.18 -4.75
C MET A 136 6.22 4.44 -3.92
N GLU A 137 7.31 4.97 -3.36
CA GLU A 137 7.35 6.21 -2.60
C GLU A 137 8.39 7.11 -3.26
N THR A 138 7.96 8.24 -3.82
CA THR A 138 8.87 9.12 -4.56
C THR A 138 9.50 10.21 -3.71
N TYR A 139 9.15 10.35 -2.43
CA TYR A 139 9.79 11.33 -1.53
C TYR A 139 11.30 11.01 -1.35
N PRO A 140 12.20 12.02 -1.29
CA PRO A 140 11.97 13.46 -1.47
C PRO A 140 11.97 13.97 -2.94
N CYS A 141 12.03 13.10 -3.95
CA CYS A 141 12.07 13.45 -5.37
C CYS A 141 10.80 14.16 -5.87
N SER A 142 10.72 15.48 -5.66
CA SER A 142 9.59 16.31 -6.08
C SER A 142 9.52 16.52 -7.59
N ASN A 143 8.31 16.81 -8.09
CA ASN A 143 8.06 17.22 -9.49
C ASN A 143 8.62 16.22 -10.53
N LEU A 144 8.45 14.92 -10.29
CA LEU A 144 8.67 13.90 -11.31
C LEU A 144 7.70 14.12 -12.48
N GLN A 145 8.15 13.92 -13.71
CA GLN A 145 7.25 13.97 -14.87
C GLN A 145 6.31 12.74 -14.81
N PRO A 146 4.99 12.91 -14.95
CA PRO A 146 4.01 11.80 -14.85
C PRO A 146 4.35 10.59 -15.72
N SER A 147 4.90 10.82 -16.91
CA SER A 147 5.28 9.77 -17.86
C SER A 147 6.32 8.77 -17.36
N TYR A 148 7.18 9.13 -16.39
CA TYR A 148 8.05 8.17 -15.73
C TYR A 148 7.23 7.22 -14.85
N VAL A 149 6.37 7.79 -13.99
CA VAL A 149 5.52 7.01 -13.06
C VAL A 149 4.57 6.12 -13.83
N ASP A 150 3.90 6.63 -14.88
CA ASP A 150 2.99 5.84 -15.73
C ASP A 150 3.70 4.64 -16.37
N ARG A 151 4.93 4.83 -16.87
CA ARG A 151 5.75 3.74 -17.45
C ARG A 151 6.14 2.70 -16.40
N TRP A 152 6.49 3.13 -15.19
CA TRP A 152 6.84 2.22 -14.10
C TRP A 152 5.61 1.42 -13.61
N LEU A 153 4.45 2.07 -13.48
CA LEU A 153 3.19 1.41 -13.16
C LEU A 153 2.78 0.41 -14.24
N GLN A 154 2.97 0.72 -15.52
CA GLN A 154 2.68 -0.20 -16.63
C GLN A 154 3.54 -1.48 -16.58
N CYS A 155 4.76 -1.41 -16.05
CA CYS A 155 5.62 -2.58 -15.84
C CYS A 155 5.21 -3.38 -14.58
N ALA A 156 4.81 -2.69 -13.51
CA ALA A 156 4.50 -3.33 -12.23
C ALA A 156 3.08 -3.92 -12.14
N ILE A 157 2.06 -3.18 -12.63
CA ILE A 157 0.65 -3.57 -12.54
C ILE A 157 0.35 -4.64 -13.58
N THR A 158 0.52 -5.89 -13.17
CA THR A 158 0.50 -7.08 -14.04
C THR A 158 -0.48 -8.13 -13.50
N PRO A 159 -0.96 -9.08 -14.33
CA PRO A 159 -1.93 -10.09 -13.88
C PRO A 159 -1.46 -10.87 -12.64
N GLY A 160 -2.30 -10.90 -11.62
CA GLY A 160 -1.99 -11.55 -10.36
C GLY A 160 -1.27 -10.68 -9.32
N ILE A 161 -1.12 -9.37 -9.54
CA ILE A 161 -0.75 -8.38 -8.52
C ILE A 161 -1.82 -8.32 -7.41
N LYS A 162 -1.40 -8.27 -6.15
CA LYS A 162 -2.27 -8.28 -4.97
C LYS A 162 -2.25 -6.96 -4.20
N GLU A 163 -1.08 -6.35 -4.10
CA GLU A 163 -0.87 -5.15 -3.29
C GLU A 163 -0.24 -4.05 -4.16
N ILE A 164 -0.90 -2.89 -4.20
CA ILE A 164 -0.40 -1.67 -4.83
C ILE A 164 -0.37 -0.59 -3.75
N TYR A 165 0.80 0.02 -3.56
CA TYR A 165 1.00 1.23 -2.79
C TYR A 165 1.74 2.24 -3.66
N LEU A 166 1.21 3.46 -3.80
CA LEU A 166 1.84 4.53 -4.57
C LEU A 166 1.67 5.86 -3.86
N SER A 167 2.77 6.47 -3.39
CA SER A 167 2.79 7.87 -2.93
C SER A 167 3.68 8.71 -3.86
N VAL A 168 3.08 9.64 -4.60
CA VAL A 168 3.79 10.50 -5.56
C VAL A 168 3.99 11.91 -4.98
N PHE A 169 5.09 12.07 -4.25
CA PHE A 169 5.45 13.34 -3.65
C PHE A 169 5.58 14.45 -4.70
N SER A 170 4.80 15.52 -4.53
CA SER A 170 4.75 16.64 -5.46
C SER A 170 4.63 17.98 -4.73
N CYS A 171 5.39 18.98 -5.19
CA CYS A 171 5.33 20.36 -4.70
C CYS A 171 4.74 21.32 -5.75
N GLY A 172 4.15 20.78 -6.84
CA GLY A 172 3.68 21.57 -7.97
C GLY A 172 2.94 20.73 -9.01
N ILE A 173 3.65 19.84 -9.73
CA ILE A 173 3.01 18.97 -10.75
C ILE A 173 2.16 17.91 -10.04
N LYS A 174 0.83 18.05 -10.11
CA LYS A 174 -0.10 17.04 -9.60
C LYS A 174 -0.11 15.82 -10.51
N TYR A 175 0.28 14.67 -9.96
CA TYR A 175 0.15 13.39 -10.63
C TYR A 175 -1.30 12.87 -10.54
N ASN A 176 -1.82 12.28 -11.62
CA ASN A 176 -3.15 11.64 -11.62
C ASN A 176 -2.99 10.16 -11.99
N PHE A 177 -3.49 9.27 -11.14
CA PHE A 177 -3.32 7.84 -11.32
C PHE A 177 -4.03 7.35 -12.60
N PRO A 178 -3.33 6.63 -13.50
CA PRO A 178 -3.89 6.14 -14.76
C PRO A 178 -4.74 4.88 -14.54
N GLY A 179 -6.00 5.05 -14.13
CA GLY A 179 -6.95 3.94 -13.90
C GLY A 179 -7.19 3.01 -15.08
N LEU A 180 -6.79 3.40 -16.29
CA LEU A 180 -6.70 2.52 -17.47
C LEU A 180 -5.87 1.25 -17.21
N LEU A 181 -4.84 1.33 -16.34
CA LEU A 181 -4.04 0.17 -15.93
C LEU A 181 -4.86 -0.89 -15.15
N LEU A 182 -6.00 -0.48 -14.57
CA LEU A 182 -6.94 -1.35 -13.87
C LEU A 182 -8.10 -1.84 -14.77
N PHE A 183 -8.03 -1.64 -16.09
CA PHE A 183 -9.13 -2.03 -16.98
C PHE A 183 -9.13 -3.54 -17.33
N SER A 184 -8.03 -4.26 -17.12
CA SER A 184 -8.01 -5.73 -17.24
C SER A 184 -8.77 -6.41 -16.09
N ARG A 185 -9.67 -7.36 -16.43
CA ARG A 185 -10.43 -8.14 -15.45
C ARG A 185 -9.52 -8.97 -14.53
N GLU A 186 -8.43 -9.52 -15.07
CA GLU A 186 -7.49 -10.37 -14.34
C GLU A 186 -6.83 -9.59 -13.20
N ILE A 187 -6.32 -8.39 -13.51
CA ILE A 187 -5.70 -7.46 -12.57
C ILE A 187 -6.71 -7.05 -11.47
N ARG A 188 -7.93 -6.64 -11.85
CA ARG A 188 -8.97 -6.29 -10.86
C ARG A 188 -9.39 -7.45 -9.96
N SER A 189 -9.33 -8.68 -10.47
CA SER A 189 -9.66 -9.88 -9.70
C SER A 189 -8.55 -10.36 -8.77
N SER A 190 -7.33 -9.82 -8.88
CA SER A 190 -6.21 -10.20 -8.01
C SER A 190 -5.86 -9.17 -6.94
N ILE A 191 -6.14 -7.88 -7.16
CA ILE A 191 -5.84 -6.81 -6.19
C ILE A 191 -6.70 -6.99 -4.92
N GLN A 192 -6.02 -6.99 -3.77
CA GLN A 192 -6.56 -7.12 -2.42
C GLN A 192 -6.37 -5.83 -1.62
N THR A 193 -5.23 -5.17 -1.78
CA THR A 193 -4.89 -3.90 -1.13
C THR A 193 -4.54 -2.85 -2.18
N PHE A 194 -5.23 -1.70 -2.12
CA PHE A 194 -4.97 -0.55 -2.99
C PHE A 194 -4.76 0.69 -2.14
N VAL A 195 -3.54 1.22 -2.14
CA VAL A 195 -3.15 2.42 -1.40
C VAL A 195 -2.64 3.48 -2.35
N LEU A 196 -3.24 4.67 -2.31
CA LEU A 196 -2.78 5.85 -3.04
C LEU A 196 -2.45 6.99 -2.08
N GLY A 197 -1.38 7.71 -2.40
CA GLY A 197 -0.81 8.81 -1.63
C GLY A 197 -0.43 10.00 -2.50
N ASP A 198 -0.74 11.21 -2.04
CA ASP A 198 -0.28 12.49 -2.60
C ASP A 198 -0.58 12.72 -4.10
N CYS A 199 -1.60 12.04 -4.64
CA CYS A 199 -1.97 12.08 -6.07
C CYS A 199 -3.47 12.35 -6.31
N SER A 200 -3.87 12.54 -7.57
CA SER A 200 -5.26 12.52 -8.01
C SER A 200 -5.72 11.11 -8.41
N PHE A 201 -7.02 10.84 -8.32
CA PHE A 201 -7.64 9.58 -8.79
C PHE A 201 -9.00 9.82 -9.48
N HIS A 202 -9.02 10.69 -10.50
CA HIS A 202 -10.27 11.14 -11.15
C HIS A 202 -10.95 10.12 -12.09
N CYS A 203 -10.35 8.94 -12.25
CA CYS A 203 -10.89 7.85 -13.05
C CYS A 203 -11.58 6.76 -12.20
N ALA A 204 -11.68 6.95 -10.87
CA ALA A 204 -12.14 5.93 -9.93
C ALA A 204 -13.49 5.30 -10.31
N ALA A 205 -14.51 6.11 -10.62
CA ALA A 205 -15.83 5.62 -11.03
C ALA A 205 -15.85 4.84 -12.37
N GLN A 206 -14.79 4.94 -13.17
CA GLN A 206 -14.66 4.24 -14.46
C GLN A 206 -13.91 2.89 -14.31
N VAL A 207 -13.27 2.65 -13.16
CA VAL A 207 -12.68 1.35 -12.84
C VAL A 207 -13.81 0.34 -12.65
N GLY A 208 -13.79 -0.73 -13.44
CA GLY A 208 -14.80 -1.79 -13.37
C GLY A 208 -14.72 -2.62 -12.08
N TYR A 209 -15.54 -3.67 -12.00
CA TYR A 209 -15.68 -4.48 -10.78
C TYR A 209 -14.36 -5.04 -10.23
N MET A 210 -14.09 -4.75 -8.95
CA MET A 210 -12.92 -5.17 -8.16
C MET A 210 -13.33 -6.28 -7.18
N SER A 211 -13.32 -7.53 -7.63
CA SER A 211 -13.93 -8.65 -6.88
C SER A 211 -13.20 -9.04 -5.59
N SER A 212 -11.95 -8.63 -5.44
CA SER A 212 -11.03 -9.15 -4.42
C SER A 212 -10.45 -8.06 -3.52
N LEU A 213 -10.77 -6.78 -3.78
CA LEU A 213 -10.27 -5.64 -3.02
C LEU A 213 -10.90 -5.65 -1.62
N THR A 214 -10.09 -5.87 -0.59
CA THR A 214 -10.52 -5.87 0.82
C THR A 214 -10.06 -4.62 1.56
N ASN A 215 -8.92 -4.02 1.19
CA ASN A 215 -8.41 -2.81 1.83
C ASN A 215 -8.21 -1.67 0.81
N LEU A 216 -8.88 -0.54 1.04
CA LEU A 216 -8.72 0.70 0.28
C LEU A 216 -8.22 1.82 1.20
N GLU A 217 -7.04 2.35 0.92
CA GLU A 217 -6.47 3.47 1.67
C GLU A 217 -6.12 4.64 0.74
N LEU A 218 -6.60 5.83 1.05
CA LEU A 218 -6.34 7.04 0.28
C LEU A 218 -5.79 8.12 1.22
N HIS A 219 -4.57 8.59 0.96
CA HIS A 219 -3.86 9.56 1.80
C HIS A 219 -3.52 10.83 0.99
N SER A 220 -4.03 11.98 1.41
CA SER A 220 -3.90 13.26 0.68
C SER A 220 -4.42 13.21 -0.77
N VAL A 221 -5.24 12.21 -1.13
CA VAL A 221 -5.67 11.98 -2.52
C VAL A 221 -6.74 12.99 -2.95
N HIS A 222 -6.52 13.59 -4.12
CA HIS A 222 -7.50 14.41 -4.83
C HIS A 222 -8.53 13.51 -5.54
N ILE A 223 -9.67 13.32 -4.88
CA ILE A 223 -10.83 12.55 -5.38
C ILE A 223 -12.11 13.16 -4.79
N THR A 224 -13.17 13.25 -5.59
CA THR A 224 -14.50 13.71 -5.15
C THR A 224 -15.32 12.58 -4.53
N GLY A 225 -16.33 12.95 -3.74
CA GLY A 225 -17.25 11.98 -3.12
C GLY A 225 -18.01 11.10 -4.14
N GLU A 226 -18.38 11.66 -5.29
CA GLU A 226 -19.10 10.92 -6.34
C GLU A 226 -18.17 9.97 -7.13
N GLU A 227 -16.92 10.36 -7.39
CA GLU A 227 -15.91 9.47 -7.98
C GLU A 227 -15.61 8.27 -7.06
N LEU A 228 -15.47 8.53 -5.75
CA LEU A 228 -15.27 7.49 -4.75
C LEU A 228 -16.50 6.58 -4.61
N TYR A 229 -17.71 7.14 -4.58
CA TYR A 229 -18.95 6.37 -4.53
C TYR A 229 -19.10 5.41 -5.73
N GLY A 230 -18.75 5.86 -6.93
CA GLY A 230 -18.72 5.01 -8.13
C GLY A 230 -17.71 3.85 -8.00
N PHE A 231 -16.51 4.13 -7.49
CA PHE A 231 -15.48 3.10 -7.25
C PHE A 231 -15.91 2.06 -6.19
N LEU A 232 -16.46 2.54 -5.06
CA LEU A 232 -16.96 1.67 -3.98
C LEU A 232 -18.14 0.80 -4.45
N SER A 233 -19.04 1.34 -5.29
CA SER A 233 -20.15 0.58 -5.88
C SER A 233 -19.70 -0.61 -6.72
N ASN A 234 -18.47 -0.55 -7.27
CA ASN A 234 -17.84 -1.63 -8.02
C ASN A 234 -16.95 -2.55 -7.14
N SER A 235 -16.90 -2.35 -5.83
CA SER A 235 -15.92 -2.95 -4.92
C SER A 235 -16.57 -3.58 -3.67
N CYS A 236 -17.57 -4.45 -3.87
CA CYS A 236 -18.38 -5.03 -2.77
C CYS A 236 -17.59 -5.89 -1.77
N ALA A 237 -16.34 -6.24 -2.08
CA ALA A 237 -15.47 -7.05 -1.22
C ALA A 237 -14.73 -6.24 -0.14
N VAL A 238 -14.81 -4.89 -0.16
CA VAL A 238 -14.06 -4.01 0.74
C VAL A 238 -14.47 -4.25 2.20
N GLU A 239 -13.47 -4.56 3.03
CA GLU A 239 -13.56 -4.80 4.47
C GLU A 239 -13.05 -3.58 5.27
N GLN A 240 -12.09 -2.83 4.72
CA GLN A 240 -11.54 -1.62 5.33
C GLN A 240 -11.47 -0.45 4.33
N LEU A 241 -11.96 0.72 4.74
CA LEU A 241 -11.87 1.98 4.01
C LEU A 241 -11.17 3.03 4.88
N ARG A 242 -9.99 3.50 4.45
CA ARG A 242 -9.23 4.56 5.14
C ARG A 242 -9.07 5.78 4.24
N LEU A 243 -9.54 6.94 4.70
CA LEU A 243 -9.35 8.22 4.02
C LEU A 243 -8.63 9.17 4.98
N THR A 244 -7.44 9.62 4.59
CA THR A 244 -6.62 10.59 5.34
C THR A 244 -6.40 11.82 4.47
N ASN A 245 -6.70 13.03 4.95
CA ASN A 245 -6.46 14.30 4.26
C ASN A 245 -7.09 14.42 2.85
N CYS A 246 -8.10 13.61 2.51
CA CYS A 246 -8.81 13.66 1.23
C CYS A 246 -9.73 14.89 1.15
N ASN A 247 -9.14 16.05 0.87
CA ASN A 247 -9.74 17.37 1.01
C ASN A 247 -10.71 17.78 -0.11
N ASP A 248 -11.03 16.91 -1.08
CA ASP A 248 -12.01 17.18 -2.14
C ASP A 248 -13.33 16.40 -1.97
N ILE A 249 -13.44 15.61 -0.90
CA ILE A 249 -14.66 14.92 -0.51
C ILE A 249 -15.48 15.84 0.40
N ILE A 250 -16.58 16.39 -0.13
CA ILE A 250 -17.54 17.22 0.63
C ILE A 250 -18.62 16.35 1.29
N CYS A 251 -19.14 15.38 0.55
CA CYS A 251 -20.08 14.37 1.04
C CYS A 251 -19.50 12.97 0.77
N LEU A 252 -19.35 12.17 1.82
CA LEU A 252 -18.93 10.77 1.71
C LEU A 252 -20.16 9.86 1.76
N LYS A 253 -20.54 9.29 0.63
CA LYS A 253 -21.57 8.25 0.54
C LYS A 253 -20.90 6.87 0.52
N ILE A 254 -21.43 5.92 1.28
CA ILE A 254 -20.98 4.52 1.26
C ILE A 254 -22.16 3.63 0.84
N PRO A 255 -22.05 2.89 -0.29
CA PRO A 255 -23.14 2.06 -0.80
C PRO A 255 -23.53 0.92 0.16
N CYS A 256 -24.81 0.56 0.19
CA CYS A 256 -25.30 -0.63 0.91
C CYS A 256 -24.79 -1.97 0.34
N LEU A 257 -24.22 -1.94 -0.86
CA LEU A 257 -23.55 -3.06 -1.52
C LEU A 257 -22.28 -3.53 -0.77
N LEU A 258 -21.68 -2.67 0.08
CA LEU A 258 -20.49 -3.00 0.85
C LEU A 258 -20.85 -3.81 2.11
N GLN A 259 -21.37 -5.01 1.89
CA GLN A 259 -21.77 -5.93 2.97
C GLN A 259 -20.60 -6.42 3.84
N LYS A 260 -19.36 -6.23 3.38
CA LYS A 260 -18.15 -6.63 4.10
C LYS A 260 -17.47 -5.53 4.90
N LEU A 261 -17.85 -4.26 4.69
CA LEU A 261 -17.13 -3.13 5.29
C LEU A 261 -17.30 -3.15 6.81
N ASP A 262 -16.21 -3.46 7.50
CA ASP A 262 -16.11 -3.56 8.96
C ASP A 262 -15.52 -2.28 9.57
N ILE A 263 -14.52 -1.70 8.88
CA ILE A 263 -13.75 -0.54 9.36
C ILE A 263 -13.87 0.64 8.39
N LEU A 264 -14.42 1.75 8.89
CA LEU A 264 -14.37 3.06 8.25
C LEU A 264 -13.47 3.99 9.06
N HIS A 265 -12.44 4.56 8.44
CA HIS A 265 -11.44 5.38 9.12
C HIS A 265 -11.19 6.70 8.37
N LEU A 266 -11.56 7.82 8.99
CA LEU A 266 -11.55 9.14 8.37
C LEU A 266 -10.71 10.11 9.21
N VAL A 267 -9.71 10.75 8.62
CA VAL A 267 -8.76 11.64 9.32
C VAL A 267 -8.48 12.87 8.49
N GLY A 268 -8.63 14.07 9.05
CA GLY A 268 -8.11 15.30 8.45
C GLY A 268 -8.76 15.74 7.13
N CYS A 269 -9.86 15.11 6.71
CA CYS A 269 -10.64 15.50 5.52
C CYS A 269 -11.36 16.84 5.76
N SER A 270 -10.65 17.95 5.55
CA SER A 270 -11.05 19.27 6.05
C SER A 270 -12.34 19.82 5.44
N LYS A 271 -12.62 19.56 4.16
CA LYS A 271 -13.84 20.00 3.46
C LYS A 271 -15.04 19.03 3.61
N LEU A 272 -14.89 17.94 4.35
CA LEU A 272 -16.00 17.01 4.58
C LEU A 272 -17.08 17.70 5.42
N GLU A 273 -18.34 17.60 5.01
CA GLU A 273 -19.52 18.19 5.65
C GLU A 273 -20.58 17.13 6.01
N MET A 274 -20.58 15.99 5.31
CA MET A 274 -21.53 14.91 5.51
C MET A 274 -20.92 13.52 5.28
N ILE A 275 -21.30 12.56 6.11
CA ILE A 275 -21.15 11.11 5.89
C ILE A 275 -22.55 10.50 5.83
N ASP A 276 -22.81 9.72 4.80
CA ASP A 276 -24.00 8.87 4.63
C ASP A 276 -23.56 7.45 4.30
N SER A 277 -23.51 6.59 5.32
CA SER A 277 -23.06 5.20 5.19
C SER A 277 -24.22 4.23 5.31
N ASN A 278 -24.51 3.52 4.23
CA ASN A 278 -25.56 2.50 4.19
C ASN A 278 -25.00 1.06 4.26
N ALA A 279 -23.70 0.90 4.56
CA ALA A 279 -23.04 -0.39 4.72
C ALA A 279 -23.56 -1.15 5.96
N PRO A 280 -24.16 -2.36 5.83
CA PRO A 280 -24.95 -2.97 6.90
C PRO A 280 -24.13 -3.57 8.06
N ASN A 281 -22.86 -3.90 7.82
CA ASN A 281 -22.00 -4.62 8.78
C ASN A 281 -20.86 -3.74 9.35
N LEU A 282 -20.94 -2.42 9.20
CA LEU A 282 -19.94 -1.48 9.72
C LEU A 282 -19.87 -1.59 11.26
N SER A 283 -18.78 -2.12 11.79
CA SER A 283 -18.60 -2.29 13.25
C SER A 283 -17.77 -1.18 13.89
N THR A 284 -16.77 -0.69 13.16
CA THR A 284 -15.74 0.22 13.68
C THR A 284 -15.68 1.49 12.83
N PHE A 285 -16.03 2.60 13.46
CA PHE A 285 -15.97 3.93 12.87
C PHE A 285 -14.91 4.78 13.59
N PHE A 286 -13.85 5.16 12.88
CA PHE A 286 -12.85 6.11 13.34
C PHE A 286 -13.06 7.43 12.60
N PHE A 287 -13.13 8.54 13.34
CA PHE A 287 -13.26 9.88 12.78
C PHE A 287 -12.40 10.89 13.54
N ALA A 288 -11.55 11.61 12.81
CA ALA A 288 -10.79 12.73 13.31
C ALA A 288 -10.97 13.95 12.40
N GLY A 289 -11.67 14.98 12.89
CA GLY A 289 -12.04 16.14 12.07
C GLY A 289 -13.05 17.06 12.73
N ARG A 290 -13.55 18.03 11.94
CA ARG A 290 -14.55 19.01 12.37
C ARG A 290 -15.93 18.36 12.59
N PRO A 291 -16.84 18.96 13.37
CA PRO A 291 -18.22 18.49 13.49
C PRO A 291 -18.92 18.49 12.13
N ILE A 292 -19.56 17.37 11.78
CA ILE A 292 -20.27 17.18 10.52
C ILE A 292 -21.59 16.43 10.73
N HIS A 293 -22.40 16.33 9.67
CA HIS A 293 -23.58 15.47 9.66
C HIS A 293 -23.15 14.01 9.41
N ILE A 294 -23.49 13.11 10.33
CA ILE A 294 -23.13 11.68 10.23
C ILE A 294 -24.41 10.88 10.26
N LEU A 295 -24.64 10.10 9.21
CA LEU A 295 -25.70 9.11 9.08
C LEU A 295 -25.02 7.76 8.81
N LEU A 296 -25.26 6.75 9.66
CA LEU A 296 -24.69 5.39 9.51
C LEU A 296 -25.78 4.35 9.19
N GLY A 297 -26.80 4.77 8.41
CA GLY A 297 -27.90 3.91 7.96
C GLY A 297 -28.72 3.34 9.12
N GLU A 298 -29.23 2.12 8.97
CA GLU A 298 -29.68 1.30 10.10
C GLU A 298 -28.46 0.84 10.92
N ALA A 299 -27.91 1.76 11.72
CA ALA A 299 -26.62 1.66 12.42
C ALA A 299 -26.58 0.63 13.58
N LEU A 300 -27.30 -0.47 13.45
CA LEU A 300 -27.47 -1.52 14.45
C LEU A 300 -26.17 -2.30 14.72
N GLN A 301 -25.14 -2.21 13.87
CA GLN A 301 -23.90 -2.97 14.02
C GLN A 301 -22.68 -2.14 14.44
N VAL A 302 -22.77 -0.80 14.52
CA VAL A 302 -21.63 0.05 14.91
C VAL A 302 -21.35 -0.11 16.41
N ARG A 303 -20.33 -0.90 16.74
CA ARG A 303 -19.93 -1.24 18.13
C ARG A 303 -18.82 -0.35 18.66
N LYS A 304 -17.97 0.19 17.80
CA LYS A 304 -16.83 1.01 18.20
C LYS A 304 -16.80 2.32 17.44
N ILE A 305 -16.83 3.44 18.18
CA ILE A 305 -16.54 4.77 17.66
C ILE A 305 -15.23 5.25 18.29
N SER A 306 -14.32 5.76 17.47
CA SER A 306 -13.08 6.39 17.92
C SER A 306 -13.05 7.80 17.35
N PHE A 307 -13.32 8.80 18.20
CA PHE A 307 -13.48 10.19 17.83
C PHE A 307 -12.33 11.02 18.39
N PHE A 308 -11.55 11.65 17.50
CA PHE A 308 -10.41 12.47 17.87
C PHE A 308 -10.68 13.91 17.44
N ARG A 309 -10.71 14.82 18.40
CA ARG A 309 -10.97 16.24 18.14
C ARG A 309 -10.13 17.12 19.04
N ASP A 310 -8.88 17.31 18.62
CA ASP A 310 -8.02 18.33 19.19
C ASP A 310 -8.49 19.73 18.69
N PHE A 311 -8.22 20.77 19.47
CA PHE A 311 -8.55 22.18 19.17
C PHE A 311 -10.04 22.53 19.07
N SER A 312 -10.91 21.89 19.86
CA SER A 312 -12.29 22.34 20.01
C SER A 312 -12.93 21.98 21.37
N PRO A 313 -13.64 22.91 22.05
CA PRO A 313 -14.16 22.74 23.40
C PRO A 313 -15.57 22.09 23.51
N ASP A 314 -16.15 21.61 22.40
CA ASP A 314 -17.47 20.94 22.37
C ASP A 314 -17.39 19.45 21.97
N ALA A 315 -16.21 18.82 22.05
CA ALA A 315 -15.97 17.44 21.68
C ALA A 315 -16.79 16.44 22.54
N LEU A 316 -16.73 16.56 23.86
CA LEU A 316 -17.52 15.76 24.82
C LEU A 316 -19.03 15.99 24.62
N TYR A 317 -19.45 17.25 24.45
CA TYR A 317 -20.87 17.59 24.28
C TYR A 317 -21.44 17.00 22.98
N TYR A 318 -20.73 17.17 21.86
CA TYR A 318 -21.12 16.54 20.59
C TYR A 318 -21.16 15.02 20.70
N ALA A 319 -20.12 14.40 21.27
CA ALA A 319 -20.05 12.94 21.39
C ALA A 319 -21.20 12.37 22.22
N SER A 320 -21.48 12.98 23.38
CA SER A 320 -22.58 12.57 24.27
C SER A 320 -23.99 12.84 23.71
N THR A 321 -24.16 13.88 22.89
CA THR A 321 -25.48 14.25 22.33
C THR A 321 -25.76 13.70 20.93
N LYS A 322 -24.74 13.27 20.16
CA LYS A 322 -24.92 12.77 18.80
C LYS A 322 -24.72 11.27 18.67
N PHE A 323 -23.69 10.68 19.28
CA PHE A 323 -23.41 9.26 19.06
C PHE A 323 -24.51 8.28 19.52
N PRO A 324 -25.29 8.53 20.60
CA PRO A 324 -26.43 7.67 20.94
C PRO A 324 -27.50 7.58 19.84
N PHE A 325 -27.63 8.60 19.00
CA PHE A 325 -28.56 8.61 17.86
C PHE A 325 -27.93 8.07 16.58
N ILE A 326 -26.61 8.29 16.38
CA ILE A 326 -25.86 7.81 15.21
C ILE A 326 -25.58 6.31 15.27
N ALA A 327 -25.33 5.77 16.47
CA ALA A 327 -24.97 4.38 16.71
C ALA A 327 -25.61 3.87 18.02
N PRO A 328 -26.90 3.43 17.99
CA PRO A 328 -27.62 3.05 19.21
C PRO A 328 -27.03 1.82 19.91
N ASN A 329 -26.31 0.95 19.19
CA ASN A 329 -25.70 -0.28 19.71
C ASN A 329 -24.19 -0.13 20.04
N LEU A 330 -23.75 1.11 20.28
CA LEU A 330 -22.35 1.45 20.59
C LEU A 330 -21.87 0.79 21.90
N GLN A 331 -20.78 0.03 21.80
CA GLN A 331 -20.16 -0.72 22.91
C GLN A 331 -18.87 -0.08 23.42
N THR A 332 -18.20 0.71 22.58
CA THR A 332 -16.94 1.37 22.92
C THR A 332 -16.87 2.72 22.22
N LEU A 333 -16.87 3.79 23.00
CA LEU A 333 -16.48 5.12 22.55
C LEU A 333 -15.07 5.41 23.07
N VAL A 334 -14.15 5.72 22.16
CA VAL A 334 -12.84 6.29 22.47
C VAL A 334 -12.89 7.77 22.08
N LEU A 335 -12.59 8.65 23.02
CA LEU A 335 -12.55 10.10 22.81
C LEU A 335 -11.15 10.63 23.12
N SER A 336 -10.63 11.49 22.24
CA SER A 336 -9.41 12.28 22.46
C SER A 336 -9.68 13.74 22.13
N THR A 337 -9.19 14.65 22.98
CA THR A 337 -9.30 16.11 22.84
C THR A 337 -8.17 16.77 23.62
N SER A 338 -7.63 17.87 23.10
CA SER A 338 -6.60 18.69 23.73
C SER A 338 -7.15 19.83 24.59
N ASP A 339 -8.41 20.22 24.38
CA ASP A 339 -8.93 21.53 24.81
C ASP A 339 -9.84 21.44 26.03
N GLU A 340 -10.47 20.29 26.25
CA GLU A 340 -11.42 20.05 27.34
C GLU A 340 -10.69 19.75 28.66
N SER A 341 -9.97 20.76 29.15
CA SER A 341 -9.27 20.79 30.44
C SER A 341 -10.21 20.92 31.66
N THR A 342 -11.49 21.25 31.45
CA THR A 342 -12.49 21.39 32.51
C THR A 342 -13.81 20.72 32.11
N ILE A 343 -14.21 19.70 32.87
CA ILE A 343 -15.53 19.07 32.73
C ILE A 343 -16.56 19.99 33.35
N ASN A 344 -17.34 20.69 32.52
CA ASN A 344 -18.45 21.54 32.96
C ASN A 344 -19.81 20.92 32.60
N LEU A 345 -19.98 19.67 33.01
CA LEU A 345 -21.33 19.09 33.16
C LEU A 345 -22.07 19.91 34.23
N ARG A 346 -23.37 20.14 34.06
CA ARG A 346 -24.22 20.72 35.13
C ARG A 346 -24.34 19.72 36.28
N GLY A 347 -23.33 19.72 37.16
CA GLY A 347 -23.12 18.73 38.20
C GLY A 347 -21.63 18.45 38.41
N THR A 348 -21.01 19.28 39.27
CA THR A 348 -19.65 19.18 39.85
C THR A 348 -18.40 19.25 38.95
N PHE A 349 -17.44 20.06 39.40
CA PHE A 349 -16.14 20.31 38.76
C PHE A 349 -15.10 19.24 39.09
N ILE A 350 -14.24 18.92 38.11
CA ILE A 350 -12.87 18.41 38.35
C ILE A 350 -11.92 19.21 37.46
N SER A 351 -10.82 19.70 38.05
CA SER A 351 -9.67 20.29 37.36
C SER A 351 -8.51 19.29 37.35
N SER A 352 -7.74 19.24 36.27
CA SER A 352 -6.41 18.61 36.27
C SER A 352 -5.42 19.53 35.55
N ASP A 353 -4.40 19.95 36.28
CA ASP A 353 -3.46 20.98 35.84
C ASP A 353 -2.47 20.50 34.78
N SER A 354 -2.14 21.41 33.86
CA SER A 354 -0.92 21.50 33.04
C SER A 354 -0.40 20.28 32.22
N GLN A 355 -0.39 20.49 30.90
CA GLN A 355 0.62 20.00 29.94
C GLN A 355 0.71 18.47 29.66
N TYR A 356 0.29 18.09 28.44
CA TYR A 356 0.49 16.77 27.80
C TYR A 356 -0.25 15.56 28.39
N THR A 357 -1.58 15.62 28.50
CA THR A 357 -2.42 14.48 28.88
C THR A 357 -3.08 13.79 27.67
N LYS A 358 -2.43 12.75 27.12
CA LYS A 358 -3.11 11.74 26.28
C LYS A 358 -3.99 10.84 27.16
N GLY A 359 -5.21 11.27 27.46
CA GLY A 359 -6.19 10.49 28.24
C GLY A 359 -7.07 9.61 27.35
N VAL A 360 -6.99 8.28 27.51
CA VAL A 360 -7.95 7.34 26.90
C VAL A 360 -9.06 7.03 27.90
N TRP A 361 -10.25 7.56 27.64
CA TRP A 361 -11.44 7.30 28.47
C TRP A 361 -12.16 6.03 28.00
N GLN A 362 -12.36 5.06 28.91
CA GLN A 362 -13.07 3.79 28.65
C GLN A 362 -14.25 3.58 29.61
N ILE A 363 -15.33 3.00 29.06
CA ILE A 363 -16.74 3.19 29.46
C ILE A 363 -17.32 1.75 29.76
N HIS A 364 -17.87 1.41 30.96
CA HIS A 364 -18.49 0.14 31.49
C HIS A 364 -19.53 0.36 32.65
N PRO A 365 -20.67 -0.35 32.85
CA PRO A 365 -21.75 0.09 33.76
C PRO A 365 -22.01 -0.77 35.02
N ALA A 366 -21.92 -0.18 36.22
CA ALA A 366 -22.63 -0.62 37.44
C ALA A 366 -22.59 0.47 38.53
N GLN A 367 -23.75 0.80 39.11
CA GLN A 367 -23.97 1.94 40.04
C GLN A 367 -23.76 3.31 39.31
N VAL A 368 -24.56 4.35 39.51
CA VAL A 368 -25.23 4.83 40.73
C VAL A 368 -26.65 5.33 40.44
N LEU A 369 -27.53 5.23 41.43
CA LEU A 369 -28.83 5.90 41.49
C LEU A 369 -28.71 7.01 42.56
N GLY A 370 -28.87 8.28 42.17
CA GLY A 370 -28.75 9.44 43.07
C GLY A 370 -27.36 10.10 43.07
N ASP A 371 -27.36 11.42 42.89
CA ASP A 371 -26.33 12.44 43.13
C ASP A 371 -24.83 12.06 43.27
N SER A 372 -24.00 12.79 42.52
CA SER A 372 -22.53 12.88 42.57
C SER A 372 -21.72 11.84 41.76
N GLY A 373 -21.01 12.32 40.73
CA GLY A 373 -19.84 11.65 40.14
C GLY A 373 -20.12 10.91 38.82
N LEU A 374 -19.55 11.43 37.73
CA LEU A 374 -19.69 10.84 36.39
C LEU A 374 -18.37 10.21 35.93
N TYR A 375 -18.15 8.94 36.32
CA TYR A 375 -17.21 8.10 35.59
C TYR A 375 -17.87 7.70 34.28
N ILE A 376 -17.22 8.03 33.17
CA ILE A 376 -17.78 7.75 31.85
C ILE A 376 -17.66 6.23 31.64
N LYS A 377 -18.85 5.57 31.72
CA LYS A 377 -19.25 4.40 32.56
C LYS A 377 -20.33 3.39 31.99
N VAL A 378 -20.25 2.88 30.73
CA VAL A 378 -21.35 2.26 29.90
C VAL A 378 -20.86 1.17 28.90
N PHE A 379 -21.55 0.01 28.81
CA PHE A 379 -21.54 -1.10 27.80
C PHE A 379 -23.02 -1.43 27.45
N PRO A 380 -23.37 -2.17 26.37
CA PRO A 380 -24.74 -2.63 26.14
C PRO A 380 -25.17 -3.69 27.16
N ARG A 381 -26.47 -3.75 27.47
CA ARG A 381 -27.09 -4.90 28.16
C ARG A 381 -27.67 -5.90 27.14
N LEU A 382 -27.69 -7.17 27.57
CA LEU A 382 -28.49 -8.26 27.00
C LEU A 382 -29.99 -7.98 27.19
#